data_AF-A0A397TB31-F1
#
_entry.id   AF-A0A397TB31-F1
#
_cell.length_a   1.000
_cell.length_b   1.000
_cell.length_c   1.000
_cell.angle_alpha   90.00
_cell.angle_beta   90.00
_cell.angle_gamma   90.00
#
_symmetry.space_group_name_H-M   'P 1'
#
loop_
_entity.id
_entity.type
_entity.pdbx_description
1 polymer ?
#
loop_
_entity_poly.entity_id
_entity_poly.type
_entity_poly.pdbx_seq_one_letter_code
_entity_poly.pdbx_strand_id
1 'polypeptide(L)'
;MRLNHEAEINTLSKQLNLNPEFIKNIMKYQREHAPRKKRKISAYNVFQTDWWEIKKPDGYNLSTANIQKMCSDDWKNLDKEDCQTYQEKANEISNNQELNSTKYIENAKSRLVVLNKGIHDVRKIFGTLQIMCGIEFITLAVSNRNELQCNYFGTNTGEEFYRKSSKFQDFITPFRSLSIVKHNEYIGIFDKVEKSFVQNKDSLLKISDKKNVESSFIP
;
A
#
# COMPACT_ATOMS: atom_id res chain seq x y z
N MET A 1 -28.11 9.56 -11.79
CA MET A 1 -26.83 9.30 -11.08
C MET A 1 -26.15 10.58 -10.60
N ARG A 2 -25.85 11.58 -11.46
CA ARG A 2 -25.19 12.84 -11.04
C ARG A 2 -25.96 13.67 -10.01
N LEU A 3 -27.28 13.87 -10.21
CA LEU A 3 -28.15 14.61 -9.30
C LEU A 3 -28.24 14.01 -7.89
N ASN A 4 -28.21 12.68 -7.78
CA ASN A 4 -28.25 11.99 -6.48
C ASN A 4 -26.96 12.23 -5.68
N HIS A 5 -25.80 12.30 -6.34
CA HIS A 5 -24.53 12.59 -5.67
C HIS A 5 -24.38 14.06 -5.27
N GLU A 6 -24.93 15.00 -6.05
CA GLU A 6 -24.96 16.41 -5.64
C GLU A 6 -25.85 16.63 -4.41
N ALA A 7 -27.00 15.95 -4.36
CA ALA A 7 -27.85 15.94 -3.18
C ALA A 7 -27.13 15.35 -1.96
N GLU A 8 -26.36 14.27 -2.16
CA GLU A 8 -25.55 13.64 -1.12
C GLU A 8 -24.42 14.56 -0.62
N ILE A 9 -23.67 15.21 -1.52
CA ILE A 9 -22.62 16.20 -1.16
C ILE A 9 -23.21 17.36 -0.37
N ASN A 10 -24.37 17.87 -0.78
CA ASN A 10 -25.04 18.97 -0.09
C ASN A 10 -25.59 18.53 1.28
N THR A 11 -26.02 17.28 1.41
CA THR A 11 -26.45 16.69 2.68
C THR A 11 -25.26 16.57 3.64
N LEU A 12 -24.13 16.02 3.17
CA LEU A 12 -22.89 15.90 3.94
C LEU A 12 -22.32 17.27 4.33
N SER A 13 -22.40 18.25 3.44
CA SER A 13 -21.98 19.64 3.70
C SER A 13 -22.74 20.23 4.89
N LYS A 14 -24.06 20.06 4.91
CA LYS A 14 -24.91 20.54 6.01
C LYS A 14 -24.67 19.78 7.31
N GLN A 15 -24.50 18.46 7.24
CA GLN A 15 -24.26 17.63 8.43
C GLN A 15 -22.91 17.89 9.08
N LEU A 16 -21.87 18.10 8.28
CA LEU A 16 -20.49 18.25 8.76
C LEU A 16 -20.06 19.72 8.91
N ASN A 17 -20.93 20.67 8.53
CA ASN A 17 -20.63 22.09 8.45
C ASN A 17 -19.35 22.38 7.63
N LEU A 18 -19.22 21.71 6.49
CA LEU A 18 -18.08 21.80 5.58
C LEU A 18 -18.51 22.39 4.23
N ASN A 19 -17.59 23.07 3.54
CA ASN A 19 -17.84 23.58 2.20
C ASN A 19 -18.12 22.41 1.21
N PRO A 20 -19.20 22.44 0.41
CA PRO A 20 -19.50 21.39 -0.58
C PRO A 20 -18.34 21.10 -1.54
N GLU A 21 -17.56 22.13 -1.92
CA GLU A 21 -16.42 22.00 -2.83
C GLU A 21 -15.26 21.24 -2.19
N PHE A 22 -15.12 21.34 -0.86
CA PHE A 22 -14.17 20.55 -0.09
C PHE A 22 -14.57 19.07 -0.08
N ILE A 23 -15.86 18.77 0.08
CA ILE A 23 -16.39 17.40 0.05
C ILE A 23 -16.21 16.78 -1.34
N LYS A 24 -16.49 17.53 -2.42
CA LYS A 24 -16.19 17.09 -3.81
C LYS A 24 -14.72 16.71 -3.98
N ASN A 25 -13.81 17.52 -3.42
CA ASN A 25 -12.37 17.27 -3.49
C ASN A 25 -11.94 16.01 -2.73
N ILE A 26 -12.52 15.74 -1.55
CA ILE A 26 -12.26 14.52 -0.77
C ILE A 26 -12.81 13.28 -1.48
N MET A 27 -14.06 13.34 -1.93
CA MET A 27 -14.73 12.22 -2.60
C MET A 27 -14.18 11.97 -4.01
N LYS A 28 -13.24 12.79 -4.49
CA LYS A 28 -12.67 12.75 -5.84
C LYS A 28 -13.76 12.77 -6.91
N TYR A 29 -14.86 13.46 -6.63
CA TYR A 29 -16.01 13.54 -7.52
C TYR A 29 -15.57 14.18 -8.84
N GLN A 30 -15.69 13.43 -9.95
CA GLN A 30 -15.30 13.86 -11.31
C GLN A 30 -13.82 14.22 -11.53
N ARG A 31 -12.90 13.86 -10.62
CA ARG A 31 -11.49 13.90 -11.01
C ARG A 31 -11.21 12.68 -11.89
N GLU A 32 -11.06 12.91 -13.20
CA GLU A 32 -10.21 12.03 -14.00
C GLU A 32 -8.90 11.83 -13.23
N HIS A 33 -8.39 10.60 -13.16
CA HIS A 33 -7.10 10.35 -12.54
C HIS A 33 -6.11 11.37 -13.09
N ALA A 34 -5.58 12.25 -12.23
CA ALA A 34 -4.62 13.26 -12.66
C ALA A 34 -3.56 12.52 -13.48
N PRO A 35 -3.44 12.79 -14.79
CA PRO A 35 -2.60 11.99 -15.66
C PRO A 35 -1.21 12.10 -15.08
N ARG A 36 -0.71 10.98 -14.52
CA ARG A 36 0.65 10.92 -14.00
C ARG A 36 1.54 11.16 -15.21
N LYS A 37 2.14 12.35 -15.30
CA LYS A 37 3.06 12.67 -16.39
C LYS A 37 4.18 11.63 -16.37
N LYS A 38 4.36 10.93 -17.50
CA LYS A 38 5.52 10.05 -17.70
C LYS A 38 6.78 10.88 -17.48
N ARG A 39 7.69 10.42 -16.62
CA ARG A 39 9.00 11.06 -16.49
C ARG A 39 9.83 10.61 -17.68
N LYS A 40 10.24 11.55 -18.53
CA LYS A 40 11.15 11.25 -19.64
C LYS A 40 12.46 10.72 -19.06
N ILE A 41 12.92 9.59 -19.58
CA ILE A 41 14.27 9.09 -19.32
C ILE A 41 15.22 9.91 -20.20
N SER A 42 16.36 10.33 -19.66
CA SER A 42 17.39 11.04 -20.44
C SER A 42 18.26 10.05 -21.20
N ALA A 43 18.86 10.49 -22.32
CA ALA A 43 19.86 9.71 -23.05
C ALA A 43 21.02 9.26 -22.14
N TYR A 44 21.45 10.14 -21.23
CA TYR A 44 22.45 9.83 -20.22
C TYR A 44 22.08 8.64 -19.33
N ASN A 45 20.82 8.53 -18.90
CA ASN A 45 20.40 7.42 -18.04
C ASN A 45 20.44 6.07 -18.78
N VAL A 46 20.13 6.07 -20.07
CA VAL A 46 20.23 4.87 -20.92
C VAL A 46 21.69 4.49 -21.09
N PHE A 47 22.53 5.44 -21.50
CA PHE A 47 23.98 5.24 -21.62
C PHE A 47 24.60 4.73 -20.32
N GLN A 48 24.27 5.36 -19.19
CA GLN A 48 24.80 4.98 -17.91
C GLN A 48 24.46 3.52 -17.57
N THR A 49 23.27 3.05 -17.94
CA THR A 49 22.87 1.64 -17.75
C THR A 49 23.73 0.70 -18.61
N ASP A 50 23.86 0.99 -19.91
CA ASP A 50 24.70 0.19 -20.82
C ASP A 50 26.18 0.20 -20.40
N TRP A 51 26.68 1.36 -19.98
CA TRP A 51 28.05 1.55 -19.48
C TRP A 51 28.30 0.70 -18.23
N TRP A 52 27.31 0.59 -17.35
CA TRP A 52 27.39 -0.29 -16.18
C TRP A 52 27.46 -1.75 -16.57
N GLU A 53 26.71 -2.20 -17.58
CA GLU A 53 26.72 -3.60 -18.02
C GLU A 53 28.05 -3.99 -18.66
N ILE A 54 28.63 -3.09 -19.46
CA ILE A 54 29.89 -3.32 -20.16
C ILE A 54 31.10 -3.25 -19.22
N LYS A 55 31.12 -2.26 -18.33
CA LYS A 55 32.31 -1.97 -17.51
C LYS A 55 32.25 -2.52 -16.10
N LYS A 56 31.24 -3.31 -15.71
CA LYS A 56 31.10 -3.86 -14.35
C LYS A 56 32.32 -4.73 -13.98
N PRO A 57 33.29 -4.25 -13.19
CA PRO A 57 34.36 -5.10 -12.71
C PRO A 57 33.86 -5.77 -11.43
N ASP A 58 34.07 -7.08 -11.29
CA ASP A 58 33.73 -7.77 -10.05
C ASP A 58 34.38 -7.07 -8.85
N GLY A 59 33.55 -6.63 -7.89
CA GLY A 59 34.01 -6.07 -6.62
C GLY A 59 33.97 -4.54 -6.46
N TYR A 60 33.58 -3.75 -7.47
CA TYR A 60 33.45 -2.30 -7.29
C TYR A 60 32.15 -1.86 -6.63
N ASN A 61 32.26 -0.96 -5.64
CA ASN A 61 31.11 -0.37 -4.96
C ASN A 61 30.64 0.90 -5.71
N LEU A 62 29.46 0.81 -6.33
CA LEU A 62 28.86 1.79 -7.26
C LEU A 62 28.59 3.19 -6.65
N SER A 63 28.77 3.33 -5.34
CA SER A 63 28.59 4.59 -4.59
C SER A 63 29.84 5.46 -4.54
N THR A 64 30.96 5.07 -5.16
CA THR A 64 32.19 5.86 -5.13
C THR A 64 32.15 6.97 -6.18
N ALA A 65 32.37 8.21 -5.73
CA ALA A 65 32.31 9.41 -6.58
C ALA A 65 33.21 9.32 -7.84
N ASN A 66 34.30 8.55 -7.75
CA ASN A 66 35.23 8.34 -8.86
C ASN A 66 34.58 7.61 -10.05
N ILE A 67 33.74 6.61 -9.80
CA ILE A 67 33.14 5.81 -10.89
C ILE A 67 32.05 6.62 -11.61
N GLN A 68 31.27 7.40 -10.85
CA GLN A 68 30.28 8.32 -11.43
C GLN A 68 30.96 9.38 -12.30
N LYS A 69 32.14 9.87 -11.88
CA LYS A 69 32.94 10.81 -12.67
C LYS A 69 33.45 10.17 -13.97
N MET A 70 33.95 8.93 -13.93
CA MET A 70 34.39 8.20 -15.13
C MET A 70 33.24 8.00 -16.13
N CYS A 71 32.06 7.59 -15.66
CA CYS A 71 30.86 7.46 -16.51
C CYS A 71 30.48 8.82 -17.13
N SER A 72 30.54 9.91 -16.36
CA SER A 72 30.24 11.24 -16.87
C SER A 72 31.27 11.73 -17.90
N ASP A 73 32.55 11.38 -17.75
CA ASP A 73 33.59 11.80 -18.67
C ASP A 73 33.54 10.99 -19.97
N ASP A 74 33.24 9.69 -19.90
CA ASP A 74 33.00 8.86 -21.08
C ASP A 74 31.77 9.32 -21.87
N TRP A 75 30.69 9.72 -21.19
CA TRP A 75 29.52 10.32 -21.85
C TRP A 75 29.87 11.58 -22.66
N LYS A 76 30.78 12.43 -22.15
CA LYS A 76 31.21 13.64 -22.87
C LYS A 76 32.10 13.34 -24.08
N ASN A 77 32.76 12.19 -24.08
CA ASN A 77 33.66 11.76 -25.14
C ASN A 77 32.96 10.92 -26.22
N LEU A 78 31.66 10.63 -26.06
CA LEU A 78 30.87 10.00 -27.11
C LEU A 78 30.80 10.88 -28.36
N ASP A 79 30.76 10.24 -29.51
CA ASP A 79 30.50 10.95 -30.76
C ASP A 79 29.02 11.36 -30.86
N LYS A 80 28.72 12.14 -31.91
CA LYS A 80 27.35 12.64 -32.13
C LYS A 80 26.38 11.52 -32.52
N GLU A 81 26.86 10.48 -33.18
CA GLU A 81 26.04 9.37 -33.68
C GLU A 81 25.59 8.47 -32.52
N ASP A 82 26.48 8.16 -31.60
CA ASP A 82 26.21 7.43 -30.36
C ASP A 82 25.29 8.23 -29.45
N CYS A 83 25.54 9.54 -29.28
CA CYS A 83 24.66 10.41 -28.51
C CYS A 83 23.22 10.40 -29.06
N GLN A 84 23.09 10.45 -30.39
CA GLN A 84 21.79 10.39 -31.05
C GLN A 84 21.12 9.03 -30.86
N THR A 85 21.86 7.94 -30.97
CA THR A 85 21.38 6.58 -30.71
C THR A 85 20.82 6.45 -29.29
N TYR A 86 21.53 6.97 -28.28
CA TYR A 86 21.03 6.98 -26.90
C TYR A 86 19.81 7.87 -26.70
N GLN A 87 19.71 8.98 -27.43
CA GLN A 87 18.54 9.86 -27.41
C GLN A 87 17.31 9.17 -28.00
N GLU A 88 17.47 8.42 -29.10
CA GLU A 88 16.41 7.64 -29.73
C GLU A 88 15.94 6.51 -28.82
N LYS A 89 16.86 5.73 -28.25
CA LYS A 89 16.56 4.71 -27.23
C LYS A 89 15.80 5.29 -26.04
N ALA A 90 16.24 6.45 -25.51
CA ALA A 90 15.59 7.10 -24.38
C ALA A 90 14.15 7.55 -24.69
N ASN A 91 13.92 8.03 -25.92
CA ASN A 91 12.61 8.42 -26.40
C ASN A 91 11.69 7.19 -26.55
N GLU A 92 12.20 6.10 -27.11
CA GLU A 92 11.46 4.84 -27.26
C GLU A 92 11.02 4.27 -25.90
N ILE A 93 11.93 4.18 -24.94
CA ILE A 93 11.62 3.69 -23.59
C ILE A 93 10.61 4.61 -22.88
N SER A 94 10.75 5.93 -23.05
CA SER A 94 9.81 6.90 -22.47
C SER A 94 8.41 6.80 -23.09
N ASN A 95 8.32 6.47 -24.38
CA ASN A 95 7.06 6.29 -25.09
C ASN A 95 6.37 4.98 -24.70
N ASN A 96 7.14 3.89 -24.62
CA ASN A 96 6.68 2.54 -24.28
C ASN A 96 6.50 2.29 -22.78
N GLN A 97 6.82 3.28 -21.92
CA GLN A 97 6.61 3.17 -20.49
C GLN A 97 5.12 2.99 -20.15
N GLU A 98 4.76 1.80 -19.67
CA GLU A 98 3.45 1.51 -19.10
C GLU A 98 3.27 2.28 -17.79
N LEU A 99 2.11 2.93 -17.64
CA LEU A 99 1.75 3.63 -16.41
C LEU A 99 1.38 2.60 -15.34
N ASN A 100 2.32 2.34 -14.44
CA ASN A 100 2.14 1.54 -13.22
C ASN A 100 1.49 0.17 -13.50
N SER A 101 2.25 -0.76 -14.07
CA SER A 101 1.94 -2.15 -13.76
C SER A 101 2.14 -2.34 -12.26
N THR A 102 1.11 -2.80 -11.56
CA THR A 102 1.16 -3.23 -10.16
C THR A 102 1.98 -4.52 -10.06
N LYS A 103 3.25 -4.44 -10.47
CA LYS A 103 4.19 -5.54 -10.34
C LYS A 103 4.62 -5.62 -8.90
N TYR A 104 4.63 -6.84 -8.37
CA TYR A 104 5.17 -7.13 -7.07
C TYR A 104 6.65 -6.73 -7.03
N ILE A 105 7.04 -5.95 -6.03
CA ILE A 105 8.43 -5.55 -5.84
C ILE A 105 9.14 -6.68 -5.11
N GLU A 106 9.97 -7.44 -5.84
CA GLU A 106 10.70 -8.59 -5.29
C GLU A 106 11.72 -8.15 -4.20
N ASN A 107 12.44 -7.07 -4.48
CA ASN A 107 13.49 -6.57 -3.58
C ASN A 107 12.90 -5.91 -2.32
N ALA A 108 13.26 -6.46 -1.14
CA ALA A 108 12.77 -5.99 0.16
C ALA A 108 13.17 -4.54 0.49
N LYS A 109 14.39 -4.11 0.12
CA LYS A 109 14.84 -2.72 0.35
C LYS A 109 14.02 -1.75 -0.50
N SER A 110 13.79 -2.09 -1.76
CA SER A 110 12.95 -1.28 -2.65
C SER A 110 11.51 -1.19 -2.16
N ARG A 111 10.94 -2.28 -1.61
CA ARG A 111 9.62 -2.26 -0.95
C ARG A 111 9.57 -1.25 0.19
N LEU A 112 10.57 -1.28 1.06
CA LEU A 112 10.65 -0.38 2.20
C LEU A 112 10.72 1.10 1.76
N VAL A 113 11.51 1.39 0.73
CA VAL A 113 11.63 2.76 0.17
C VAL A 113 10.29 3.23 -0.38
N VAL A 114 9.59 2.41 -1.17
CA VAL A 114 8.27 2.76 -1.73
C VAL A 114 7.24 2.95 -0.63
N LEU A 115 7.23 2.08 0.38
CA LEU A 115 6.34 2.20 1.54
C LEU A 115 6.58 3.51 2.30
N ASN A 116 7.83 3.80 2.65
CA ASN A 116 8.19 5.02 3.37
C ASN A 116 7.83 6.29 2.59
N LYS A 117 8.00 6.27 1.27
CA LYS A 117 7.55 7.36 0.41
C LYS A 117 6.03 7.54 0.46
N GLY A 118 5.28 6.44 0.41
CA GLY A 118 3.82 6.46 0.55
C GLY A 118 3.37 7.03 1.89
N ILE A 119 3.98 6.59 3.00
CA ILE A 119 3.71 7.12 4.34
C ILE A 119 4.01 8.63 4.41
N HIS A 120 5.14 9.06 3.85
CA HIS A 120 5.51 10.47 3.78
C HIS A 120 4.49 11.31 3.00
N ASP A 121 4.02 10.81 1.84
CA ASP A 121 3.02 11.50 1.04
C ASP A 121 1.69 11.65 1.80
N VAL A 122 1.28 10.62 2.57
CA VAL A 122 0.09 10.69 3.43
C VAL A 122 0.28 11.70 4.57
N ARG A 123 1.44 11.70 5.24
CA ARG A 123 1.75 12.70 6.28
C ARG A 123 1.66 14.13 5.76
N LYS A 124 2.11 14.37 4.52
CA LYS A 124 2.00 15.69 3.88
C LYS A 124 0.53 16.10 3.69
N ILE A 125 -0.34 15.17 3.32
CA ILE A 125 -1.79 15.41 3.23
C ILE A 125 -2.35 15.75 4.60
N PHE A 126 -2.03 14.97 5.63
CA PHE A 126 -2.48 15.24 7.01
C PHE A 126 -2.03 16.61 7.52
N GLY A 127 -0.76 16.98 7.32
CA GLY A 127 -0.27 18.31 7.71
C GLY A 127 -1.01 19.44 6.98
N THR A 128 -1.33 19.24 5.69
CA THR A 128 -2.13 20.22 4.93
C THR A 128 -3.53 20.35 5.52
N LEU A 129 -4.20 19.23 5.82
CA LEU A 129 -5.53 19.23 6.41
C LEU A 129 -5.55 19.81 7.84
N GLN A 130 -4.51 19.57 8.62
CA GLN A 130 -4.33 20.15 9.95
C GLN A 130 -4.26 21.67 9.87
N ILE A 131 -3.41 22.21 8.98
CA ILE A 131 -3.26 23.66 8.79
C ILE A 131 -4.58 24.30 8.31
N MET A 132 -5.26 23.65 7.37
CA MET A 132 -6.47 24.21 6.76
C MET A 132 -7.71 24.10 7.63
N CYS A 133 -7.85 23.01 8.38
CA CYS A 133 -9.10 22.67 9.07
C CYS A 133 -8.95 22.61 10.60
N GLY A 134 -7.74 22.70 11.15
CA GLY A 134 -7.48 22.56 12.59
C GLY A 134 -7.71 21.14 13.13
N ILE A 135 -7.72 20.12 12.25
CA ILE A 135 -7.99 18.72 12.61
C ILE A 135 -6.67 17.97 12.77
N GLU A 136 -6.52 17.26 13.88
CA GLU A 136 -5.40 16.34 14.11
C GLU A 136 -5.70 14.96 13.52
N PHE A 137 -4.69 14.34 12.89
CA PHE A 137 -4.85 13.05 12.24
C PHE A 137 -3.92 12.01 12.84
N ILE A 138 -4.44 10.80 12.96
CA ILE A 138 -3.68 9.61 13.29
C ILE A 138 -4.16 8.46 12.41
N THR A 139 -3.21 7.71 11.87
CA THR A 139 -3.44 6.45 11.17
C THR A 139 -2.90 5.32 12.04
N LEU A 140 -3.73 4.30 12.21
CA LEU A 140 -3.37 3.07 12.91
C LEU A 140 -3.16 1.95 11.89
N ALA A 141 -1.97 1.37 11.88
CA ALA A 141 -1.65 0.17 11.13
C ALA A 141 -1.80 -1.04 12.06
N VAL A 142 -2.92 -1.75 11.90
CA VAL A 142 -3.28 -2.89 12.75
C VAL A 142 -2.97 -4.19 12.03
N SER A 143 -2.13 -5.02 12.63
CA SER A 143 -1.77 -6.33 12.07
C SER A 143 -2.81 -7.39 12.41
N ASN A 144 -3.14 -8.24 11.44
CA ASN A 144 -3.89 -9.48 11.61
C ASN A 144 -3.00 -10.68 12.03
N ARG A 145 -1.67 -10.50 12.09
CA ARG A 145 -0.72 -11.52 12.54
C ARG A 145 -0.21 -11.20 13.93
N ASN A 146 -0.10 -12.23 14.78
CA ASN A 146 0.35 -12.10 16.16
C ASN A 146 1.81 -11.64 16.27
N GLU A 147 2.65 -12.08 15.33
CA GLU A 147 4.09 -11.80 15.28
C GLU A 147 4.41 -10.34 14.89
N LEU A 148 3.47 -9.66 14.22
CA LEU A 148 3.68 -8.32 13.71
C LEU A 148 3.11 -7.29 14.68
N GLN A 149 3.95 -6.34 15.06
CA GLN A 149 3.55 -5.21 15.89
C GLN A 149 2.66 -4.26 15.10
N CYS A 150 1.64 -3.75 15.78
CA CYS A 150 0.85 -2.65 15.24
C CYS A 150 1.63 -1.34 15.33
N ASN A 151 1.41 -0.44 14.38
CA ASN A 151 2.13 0.82 14.26
C ASN A 151 1.16 1.99 14.08
N TYR A 152 1.67 3.22 14.22
CA TYR A 152 0.89 4.43 13.98
C TYR A 152 1.72 5.53 13.34
N PHE A 153 1.07 6.43 12.61
CA PHE A 153 1.66 7.65 12.08
C PHE A 153 0.58 8.72 11.84
N GLY A 154 0.93 10.00 11.85
CA GLY A 154 -0.05 11.07 11.84
C GLY A 154 0.55 12.46 11.75
N THR A 155 -0.22 13.45 12.21
CA THR A 155 0.27 14.79 12.53
C THR A 155 1.16 14.76 13.78
N ASN A 156 1.99 15.77 13.98
CA ASN A 156 2.93 15.81 15.10
C ASN A 156 2.22 15.66 16.46
N THR A 157 1.14 16.44 16.67
CA THR A 157 0.34 16.38 17.90
C THR A 157 -0.34 15.01 18.06
N GLY A 158 -0.90 14.46 16.97
CA GLY A 158 -1.53 13.14 16.99
C GLY A 158 -0.56 12.01 17.33
N GLU A 159 0.66 12.04 16.76
CA GLU A 159 1.72 11.08 17.08
C GLU A 159 2.22 11.25 18.53
N GLU A 160 2.34 12.49 19.01
CA GLU A 160 2.78 12.80 20.37
C GLU A 160 1.78 12.32 21.42
N PHE A 161 0.47 12.50 21.17
CA PHE A 161 -0.60 11.98 22.02
C PHE A 161 -0.44 10.48 22.26
N TYR A 162 -0.24 9.71 21.19
CA TYR A 162 -0.07 8.26 21.30
C TYR A 162 1.26 7.84 21.90
N ARG A 163 2.35 8.58 21.63
CA ARG A 163 3.66 8.31 22.24
C ARG A 163 3.63 8.45 23.76
N LYS A 164 2.84 9.38 24.29
CA LYS A 164 2.69 9.63 25.73
C LYS A 164 1.61 8.76 26.39
N SER A 165 0.75 8.11 25.60
CA SER A 165 -0.34 7.30 26.12
C SER A 165 0.12 5.89 26.45
N SER A 166 0.13 5.54 27.75
CA SER A 166 0.40 4.18 28.21
C SER A 166 -0.68 3.17 27.80
N LYS A 167 -1.87 3.66 27.41
CA LYS A 167 -3.03 2.84 27.04
C LYS A 167 -3.12 2.54 25.55
N PHE A 168 -2.09 2.85 24.76
CA PHE A 168 -2.13 2.63 23.31
C PHE A 168 -2.50 1.19 22.94
N GLN A 169 -1.92 0.22 23.63
CA GLN A 169 -2.21 -1.20 23.40
C GLN A 169 -3.67 -1.55 23.71
N ASP A 170 -4.25 -0.94 24.73
CA ASP A 170 -5.67 -1.15 25.08
C ASP A 170 -6.58 -0.62 23.97
N PHE A 171 -6.25 0.55 23.39
CA PHE A 171 -7.03 1.14 22.30
C PHE A 171 -6.99 0.32 21.01
N ILE A 172 -5.84 -0.28 20.68
CA ILE A 172 -5.68 -1.03 19.44
C ILE A 172 -6.19 -2.46 19.52
N THR A 173 -6.34 -3.01 20.73
CA THR A 173 -6.74 -4.40 20.95
C THR A 173 -8.07 -4.76 20.25
N PRO A 174 -9.16 -3.97 20.35
CA PRO A 174 -10.40 -4.27 19.64
C PRO A 174 -10.23 -4.31 18.12
N PHE A 175 -9.47 -3.35 17.56
CA PHE A 175 -9.19 -3.33 16.13
C PHE A 175 -8.35 -4.52 15.69
N ARG A 176 -7.42 -4.96 16.54
CA ARG A 176 -6.58 -6.13 16.28
C ARG A 176 -7.42 -7.41 16.24
N SER A 177 -8.28 -7.61 17.24
CA SER A 177 -9.22 -8.73 17.29
C SER A 177 -10.11 -8.75 16.04
N LEU A 178 -10.65 -7.60 15.65
CA LEU A 178 -11.46 -7.48 14.43
C LEU A 178 -10.65 -7.80 13.16
N SER A 179 -9.41 -7.33 13.07
CA SER A 179 -8.52 -7.59 11.93
C SER A 179 -8.22 -9.09 11.76
N ILE A 180 -7.99 -9.80 12.86
CA ILE A 180 -7.79 -11.26 12.87
C ILE A 180 -9.06 -11.97 12.39
N VAL A 181 -10.23 -11.62 12.94
CA VAL A 181 -11.51 -12.22 12.54
C VAL A 181 -11.78 -12.01 11.04
N LYS A 182 -11.66 -10.77 10.56
CA LYS A 182 -11.87 -10.44 9.15
C LYS A 182 -10.89 -11.14 8.22
N HIS A 183 -9.64 -11.30 8.65
CA HIS A 183 -8.67 -12.07 7.88
C HIS A 183 -9.07 -13.55 7.78
N ASN A 184 -9.46 -14.17 8.90
CA ASN A 184 -9.89 -15.56 8.96
C ASN A 184 -11.18 -15.82 8.15
N GLU A 185 -12.10 -14.86 8.09
CA GLU A 185 -13.26 -14.89 7.19
C GLU A 185 -12.79 -14.89 5.72
N TYR A 186 -11.92 -13.95 5.35
CA TYR A 186 -11.42 -13.81 3.98
C TYR A 186 -10.68 -15.07 3.47
N ILE A 187 -9.86 -15.70 4.30
CA ILE A 187 -9.14 -16.94 3.93
C ILE A 187 -10.00 -18.21 4.07
N GLY A 188 -11.30 -18.07 4.38
CA GLY A 188 -12.27 -19.17 4.46
C GLY A 188 -12.02 -20.14 5.61
N ILE A 189 -11.32 -19.72 6.67
CA ILE A 189 -11.12 -20.57 7.86
C ILE A 189 -12.44 -20.73 8.62
N PHE A 190 -13.26 -19.68 8.72
CA PHE A 190 -14.55 -19.79 9.41
C PHE A 190 -15.53 -20.71 8.69
N ASP A 191 -15.58 -20.69 7.34
CA ASP A 191 -16.36 -21.67 6.57
C ASP A 191 -15.90 -23.12 6.81
N LYS A 192 -14.59 -23.34 7.02
CA LYS A 192 -14.05 -24.67 7.35
C LYS A 192 -14.38 -25.09 8.78
N VAL A 193 -14.28 -24.16 9.73
CA VAL A 193 -14.59 -24.42 11.15
C VAL A 193 -16.09 -24.68 11.33
N GLU A 194 -16.96 -23.90 10.71
CA GLU A 194 -18.42 -24.07 10.78
C GLU A 194 -18.85 -25.39 10.12
N LYS A 195 -18.31 -25.74 8.95
CA LYS A 195 -18.52 -27.06 8.33
C LYS A 195 -17.99 -28.21 9.20
N SER A 196 -16.86 -28.04 9.86
CA SER A 196 -16.32 -29.07 10.78
C SER A 196 -17.15 -29.21 12.05
N PHE A 197 -17.75 -28.13 12.56
CA PHE A 197 -18.66 -28.16 13.71
C PHE A 197 -20.00 -28.81 13.36
N VAL A 198 -20.55 -28.51 12.18
CA VAL A 198 -21.78 -29.16 11.68
C VAL A 198 -21.53 -30.66 11.42
N GLN A 199 -20.40 -31.03 10.81
CA GLN A 199 -20.02 -32.44 10.63
C GLN A 199 -19.81 -33.18 11.96
N ASN A 200 -19.18 -32.56 12.97
CA ASN A 200 -19.04 -33.17 14.29
C ASN A 200 -20.38 -33.32 15.01
N LYS A 201 -21.30 -32.35 14.85
CA LYS A 201 -22.64 -32.41 15.46
C LYS A 201 -23.50 -33.51 14.82
N ASP A 202 -23.45 -33.66 13.49
CA ASP A 202 -24.13 -34.74 12.76
C ASP A 202 -23.52 -36.12 13.07
N SER A 203 -22.22 -36.18 13.32
CA SER A 203 -21.53 -37.41 13.74
C SER A 203 -21.93 -37.83 15.16
N LEU A 204 -22.03 -36.87 16.08
CA LEU A 204 -22.48 -37.11 17.46
C LEU A 204 -23.96 -37.52 17.54
N LEU A 205 -24.83 -36.92 16.72
CA LEU A 205 -26.24 -37.31 16.59
C LEU A 205 -26.41 -38.73 16.02
N LYS A 206 -25.61 -39.11 15.01
CA LYS A 206 -25.62 -40.49 14.47
C LYS A 206 -25.11 -41.54 15.47
N ILE A 207 -24.22 -41.17 16.38
CA ILE A 207 -23.72 -42.06 17.44
C ILE A 207 -24.76 -42.23 18.55
N SER A 208 -25.53 -41.19 18.90
CA SER A 208 -26.63 -41.32 19.86
C SER A 208 -27.78 -42.16 19.32
N ASP A 209 -28.09 -42.05 18.03
CA ASP A 209 -29.16 -42.82 17.40
C ASP A 209 -28.82 -44.31 17.29
N LYS A 210 -27.55 -44.66 17.02
CA LYS A 210 -27.11 -46.08 17.01
C LYS A 210 -27.13 -46.74 18.39
N LYS A 211 -26.79 -46.01 19.46
CA LYS A 211 -26.84 -46.56 20.82
C LYS A 211 -28.27 -46.85 21.31
N ASN A 212 -29.27 -46.09 20.84
CA ASN A 212 -30.67 -46.33 21.18
C ASN A 212 -31.30 -47.52 20.43
N VAL A 213 -30.75 -47.91 19.27
CA VAL A 213 -31.24 -49.06 18.49
C VAL A 213 -30.65 -50.39 18.99
N GLU A 214 -29.42 -50.40 19.51
CA GLU A 214 -28.80 -51.60 20.09
C GLU A 214 -29.32 -51.96 21.50
N SER A 215 -29.99 -51.03 22.20
CA SER A 215 -30.62 -51.32 23.51
C SER A 215 -32.03 -51.91 23.43
N SER A 216 -32.63 -52.04 22.24
CA SER A 216 -33.99 -52.55 22.04
C SER A 216 -34.08 -53.98 21.48
N PHE A 217 -32.96 -54.70 21.37
CA PHE A 217 -32.94 -56.10 20.95
C PHE A 217 -31.96 -56.93 21.81
N ILE A 218 -32.39 -57.27 23.01
CA ILE A 218 -31.97 -58.52 23.68
C ILE A 218 -33.26 -59.13 24.29
N PRO A 219 -33.65 -60.36 23.91
CA PRO A 219 -34.86 -61.04 24.40
C PRO A 219 -34.87 -61.27 25.91
#